data_AF-A0A9Q1JPB5-F1
#
_entry.id   AF-A0A9Q1JPB5-F1
#
_cell.length_a   1.000
_cell.length_b   1.000
_cell.length_c   1.000
_cell.angle_alpha   90.00
_cell.angle_beta   90.00
_cell.angle_gamma   90.00
#
_symmetry.space_group_name_H-M   'P 1'
#
loop_
_entity.id
_entity.type
_entity.pdbx_description
1 polymer ?
#
loop_
_entity_poly.entity_id
_entity_poly.type
_entity_poly.pdbx_seq_one_letter_code
_entity_poly.pdbx_strand_id
1 'polypeptide(L)'
;MEEREASSATTEGAKSPDKLKQPSKPWHSYISEDLPRSLMDSRDSAIRSARSLHQNSSTHINSLQDFMLDMRSKYAVYEDAFFRKVKDGVTTARDHPTMTAGLGLSAAFLLMRGPRRFLFRHTLGRLQSEEAQFVKAEKNVNMLSLSVDLMKKESKKLLQRADLAEMEMITGRTELMNAGKNLQSLVRSVDEVEAQAAAQYLKHELQPPQGRVRLIDSCFSSIGSFMSDSLLHSTWILPSRDFPC
;
A
#
# COMPACT_ATOMS: atom_id res chain seq x y z
N MET A 1 -10.27 -76.11 17.26
CA MET A 1 -9.55 -75.53 16.11
C MET A 1 -9.29 -74.07 16.49
N GLU A 2 -8.26 -73.80 17.31
CA GLU A 2 -6.82 -73.87 16.96
C GLU A 2 -6.48 -72.76 15.96
N GLU A 3 -5.48 -71.89 16.12
CA GLU A 3 -4.63 -71.37 17.19
C GLU A 3 -3.67 -70.39 16.47
N ARG A 4 -2.96 -69.54 17.23
CA ARG A 4 -1.80 -68.67 16.86
C ARG A 4 -2.16 -67.32 16.23
N GLU A 5 -2.15 -66.21 16.96
CA GLU A 5 -1.03 -65.53 17.65
C GLU A 5 0.18 -65.18 16.76
N ALA A 6 0.38 -63.88 16.55
CA ALA A 6 1.69 -63.25 16.64
C ALA A 6 1.51 -61.78 17.07
N SER A 7 1.82 -61.56 18.35
CA SER A 7 2.02 -60.29 19.02
C SER A 7 3.49 -59.86 18.90
N SER A 8 3.74 -58.56 18.77
CA SER A 8 4.93 -57.81 19.27
C SER A 8 4.77 -56.37 18.74
N ALA A 9 4.54 -55.30 19.49
CA ALA A 9 5.05 -54.85 20.79
C ALA A 9 6.57 -54.71 20.87
N THR A 10 6.98 -53.48 21.19
CA THR A 10 8.26 -53.06 21.81
C THR A 10 9.50 -53.13 20.90
N THR A 11 10.46 -52.20 20.93
CA THR A 11 10.81 -51.15 21.90
C THR A 11 11.89 -50.27 21.24
N GLU A 12 11.87 -48.99 21.61
CA GLU A 12 13.03 -48.19 22.02
C GLU A 12 14.25 -48.04 21.11
N GLY A 13 14.61 -46.76 20.93
CA GLY A 13 15.90 -46.33 21.45
C GLY A 13 16.98 -46.08 20.40
N ALA A 14 17.05 -44.83 19.93
CA ALA A 14 18.34 -44.18 19.76
C ALA A 14 18.22 -42.70 20.11
N LYS A 15 18.41 -42.45 21.40
CA LYS A 15 18.85 -41.18 21.99
C LYS A 15 20.11 -40.69 21.26
N SER A 16 20.14 -39.38 20.97
CA SER A 16 21.30 -38.51 20.65
C SER A 16 22.67 -39.06 21.08
N PRO A 17 23.79 -38.79 20.37
CA PRO A 17 24.26 -37.40 20.28
C PRO A 17 25.13 -37.01 19.05
N ASP A 18 25.40 -35.71 19.00
CA ASP A 18 26.64 -35.10 18.50
C ASP A 18 26.94 -34.99 16.99
N LYS A 19 26.90 -33.72 16.56
CA LYS A 19 27.97 -33.03 15.83
C LYS A 19 28.93 -33.91 15.02
N LEU A 20 28.75 -33.87 13.71
CA LEU A 20 29.84 -33.41 12.84
C LEU A 20 29.29 -32.15 12.14
N LYS A 21 29.51 -30.96 12.68
CA LYS A 21 30.68 -30.14 12.30
C LYS A 21 31.11 -30.51 10.88
N GLN A 22 30.32 -30.12 9.88
CA GLN A 22 30.87 -30.05 8.54
C GLN A 22 32.11 -29.15 8.67
N PRO A 23 33.33 -29.64 8.36
CA PRO A 23 34.40 -28.70 8.09
C PRO A 23 33.81 -27.77 7.03
N SER A 24 33.85 -26.47 7.29
CA SER A 24 33.37 -25.46 6.36
C SER A 24 34.03 -25.76 5.01
N LYS A 25 33.31 -26.50 4.15
CA LYS A 25 33.71 -26.72 2.78
C LYS A 25 33.85 -25.31 2.24
N PRO A 26 35.06 -24.91 1.79
CA PRO A 26 35.26 -23.57 1.28
C PRO A 26 34.15 -23.30 0.28
N TRP A 27 33.48 -22.16 0.38
CA TRP A 27 32.33 -21.80 -0.46
C TRP A 27 32.57 -22.08 -1.97
N HIS A 28 33.84 -22.07 -2.38
CA HIS A 28 34.33 -22.52 -3.67
C HIS A 28 33.90 -23.93 -4.09
N SER A 29 33.90 -24.95 -3.22
CA SER A 29 33.52 -26.32 -3.61
C SER A 29 32.01 -26.45 -3.84
N TYR A 30 31.20 -25.68 -3.11
CA TYR A 30 29.75 -25.63 -3.30
C TYR A 30 29.39 -25.05 -4.67
N ILE A 31 30.09 -24.00 -5.10
CA ILE A 31 29.90 -23.38 -6.42
C ILE A 31 30.44 -24.27 -7.54
N SER A 32 31.57 -24.95 -7.32
CA SER A 32 32.26 -25.69 -8.37
C SER A 32 31.63 -27.05 -8.67
N GLU A 33 31.11 -27.75 -7.65
CA GLU A 33 30.71 -29.15 -7.79
C GLU A 33 29.24 -29.41 -7.45
N ASP A 34 28.74 -28.85 -6.35
CA ASP A 34 27.38 -29.15 -5.86
C ASP A 34 26.31 -28.37 -6.63
N LEU A 35 26.59 -27.11 -6.99
CA LEU A 35 25.68 -26.27 -7.77
C LEU A 35 25.43 -26.82 -9.19
N PRO A 36 26.44 -27.18 -10.01
CA PRO A 36 26.20 -27.75 -11.32
C PRO A 36 25.55 -29.14 -11.26
N ARG A 37 25.87 -29.97 -10.24
CA ARG A 37 25.18 -31.26 -10.02
C ARG A 37 23.70 -31.07 -9.71
N SER A 38 23.37 -30.17 -8.78
CA SER A 38 21.98 -29.87 -8.43
C SER A 38 21.19 -29.33 -9.62
N LEU A 39 21.79 -28.47 -10.45
CA LEU A 39 21.16 -27.96 -11.66
C LEU A 39 20.97 -29.07 -12.72
N MET A 40 21.93 -29.98 -12.88
CA MET A 40 21.79 -31.13 -13.78
C MET A 40 20.70 -32.09 -13.29
N ASP A 41 20.67 -32.43 -12.00
CA ASP A 41 19.64 -33.28 -11.41
C ASP A 41 18.25 -32.63 -11.52
N SER A 42 18.16 -31.32 -11.31
CA SER A 42 16.91 -30.57 -11.46
C SER A 42 16.47 -30.47 -12.92
N ARG A 43 17.41 -30.33 -13.86
CA ARG A 43 17.14 -30.34 -15.30
C ARG A 43 16.69 -31.70 -15.78
N ASP A 44 17.38 -32.78 -15.40
CA ASP A 44 17.04 -34.14 -15.82
C ASP A 44 15.72 -34.60 -15.20
N SER A 45 15.42 -34.17 -13.97
CA SER A 45 14.11 -34.39 -13.34
C SER A 45 12.99 -33.64 -14.07
N ALA A 46 13.23 -32.39 -14.47
CA ALA A 46 12.26 -31.62 -15.26
C ALA A 46 12.03 -32.23 -16.66
N ILE A 47 13.09 -32.70 -17.33
CA ILE A 47 12.99 -33.35 -18.65
C ILE A 47 12.25 -34.69 -18.54
N ARG A 48 12.55 -35.50 -17.51
CA ARG A 48 11.86 -36.78 -17.29
C ARG A 48 10.39 -36.55 -16.94
N SER A 49 10.08 -35.54 -16.12
CA SER A 49 8.72 -35.13 -15.80
C SER A 49 7.93 -34.66 -17.03
N ALA A 50 8.55 -33.83 -17.89
CA ALA A 50 7.94 -33.38 -19.14
C ALA A 50 7.66 -34.55 -20.09
N ARG A 51 8.59 -35.52 -20.20
CA ARG A 51 8.40 -36.72 -21.02
C ARG A 51 7.31 -37.64 -20.45
N SER A 52 7.24 -37.83 -19.13
CA SER A 52 6.17 -38.62 -18.51
C SER A 52 4.80 -37.97 -18.67
N LEU A 53 4.71 -36.64 -18.58
CA LEU A 53 3.46 -35.91 -18.84
C LEU A 53 3.05 -36.04 -20.30
N HIS A 54 3.99 -35.92 -21.24
CA HIS A 54 3.72 -36.08 -22.66
C HIS A 54 3.25 -37.51 -23.01
N GLN A 55 3.89 -38.53 -22.45
CA GLN A 55 3.52 -39.94 -22.69
C GLN A 55 2.17 -40.29 -22.05
N ASN A 56 1.91 -39.84 -20.82
CA ASN A 56 0.62 -40.04 -20.15
C ASN A 56 -0.51 -39.23 -20.82
N SER A 57 -0.20 -38.04 -21.34
CA SER A 57 -1.15 -37.23 -22.10
C SER A 57 -1.45 -37.83 -23.48
N SER A 58 -0.49 -38.49 -24.13
CA SER A 58 -0.67 -39.05 -25.48
C SER A 58 -1.74 -40.14 -25.55
N THR A 59 -1.85 -41.00 -24.54
CA THR A 59 -2.88 -42.07 -24.50
C THR A 59 -4.28 -41.48 -24.29
N HIS A 60 -4.42 -40.46 -23.43
CA HIS A 60 -5.67 -39.74 -23.25
C HIS A 60 -6.07 -38.89 -24.47
N ILE A 61 -5.10 -38.28 -25.16
CA ILE A 61 -5.34 -37.53 -26.39
C ILE A 61 -5.77 -38.47 -27.53
N ASN A 62 -5.12 -39.62 -27.69
CA ASN A 62 -5.49 -40.60 -28.71
C ASN A 62 -6.90 -41.18 -28.46
N SER A 63 -7.24 -41.49 -27.20
CA SER A 63 -8.60 -41.91 -26.84
C SER A 63 -9.64 -40.84 -27.16
N LEU A 64 -9.36 -39.57 -26.86
CA LEU A 64 -10.26 -38.47 -27.22
C LEU A 64 -10.41 -38.33 -28.74
N GLN A 65 -9.35 -38.55 -29.52
CA GLN A 65 -9.44 -38.54 -30.98
C GLN A 65 -10.32 -39.68 -31.50
N ASP A 66 -10.17 -40.88 -30.97
CA ASP A 66 -11.01 -42.03 -31.34
C ASP A 66 -12.49 -41.77 -31.00
N PHE A 67 -12.77 -41.22 -29.82
CA PHE A 67 -14.14 -40.80 -29.45
C PHE A 67 -14.67 -39.67 -30.34
N MET A 68 -13.84 -38.71 -30.74
CA MET A 68 -14.25 -37.64 -31.67
C MET A 68 -14.55 -38.20 -33.06
N LEU A 69 -13.79 -39.19 -33.54
CA LEU A 69 -14.04 -39.85 -34.83
C LEU A 69 -15.32 -40.70 -34.79
N ASP A 70 -15.56 -41.42 -33.71
CA ASP A 70 -16.81 -42.17 -33.48
C ASP A 70 -18.03 -41.23 -33.36
N MET A 71 -17.91 -40.14 -32.62
CA MET A 71 -18.96 -39.12 -32.53
C MET A 71 -19.21 -38.46 -33.88
N ARG A 72 -18.16 -38.21 -34.67
CA ARG A 72 -18.29 -37.64 -36.02
C ARG A 72 -19.00 -38.60 -36.98
N SER A 73 -18.69 -39.90 -36.93
CA SER A 73 -19.34 -40.89 -37.81
C SER A 73 -20.84 -41.04 -37.45
N LYS A 74 -21.16 -41.10 -36.15
CA LYS A 74 -22.55 -41.09 -35.66
C LYS A 74 -23.28 -39.80 -36.05
N TYR A 75 -22.62 -38.65 -35.92
CA TYR A 75 -23.18 -37.36 -36.31
C TYR A 75 -23.41 -37.26 -37.82
N ALA A 76 -22.50 -37.79 -38.65
CA ALA A 76 -22.61 -37.77 -40.10
C ALA A 76 -23.89 -38.46 -40.60
N VAL A 77 -24.31 -39.56 -39.97
CA VAL A 77 -25.58 -40.24 -40.31
C VAL A 77 -26.80 -39.36 -40.00
N TYR A 78 -26.79 -38.66 -38.87
CA TYR A 78 -27.85 -37.71 -38.52
C TYR A 78 -27.83 -36.47 -39.41
N GLU A 79 -26.64 -35.99 -39.76
CA GLU A 79 -26.41 -34.87 -40.65
C GLU A 79 -26.94 -35.17 -42.06
N ASP A 80 -26.61 -36.33 -42.62
CA ASP A 80 -27.11 -36.77 -43.93
C ASP A 80 -28.62 -36.97 -43.94
N ALA A 81 -29.18 -37.58 -42.88
CA ALA A 81 -30.64 -37.74 -42.76
C ALA A 81 -31.35 -36.38 -42.68
N PHE A 82 -30.79 -35.44 -41.91
CA PHE A 82 -31.30 -34.08 -41.80
C PHE A 82 -31.22 -33.35 -43.14
N PHE A 83 -30.07 -33.36 -43.81
CA PHE A 83 -29.91 -32.68 -45.10
C PHE A 83 -30.75 -33.30 -46.20
N ARG A 84 -30.96 -34.62 -46.21
CA ARG A 84 -31.91 -35.27 -47.12
C ARG A 84 -33.33 -34.76 -46.88
N LYS A 85 -33.77 -34.66 -45.61
CA LYS A 85 -35.09 -34.10 -45.28
C LYS A 85 -35.23 -32.63 -45.60
N VAL A 86 -34.19 -31.83 -45.39
CA VAL A 86 -34.18 -30.41 -45.79
C VAL A 86 -34.24 -30.30 -47.30
N LYS A 87 -33.50 -31.11 -48.05
CA LYS A 87 -33.51 -31.12 -49.51
C LYS A 87 -34.88 -31.53 -50.07
N ASP A 88 -35.47 -32.59 -49.52
CA ASP A 88 -36.84 -33.02 -49.84
C ASP A 88 -37.84 -31.91 -49.52
N GLY A 89 -37.71 -31.27 -48.36
CA GLY A 89 -38.53 -30.14 -47.95
C GLY A 89 -38.38 -28.91 -48.85
N VAL A 90 -37.17 -28.63 -49.34
CA VAL A 90 -36.89 -27.53 -50.30
C VAL A 90 -37.48 -27.84 -51.68
N THR A 91 -37.45 -29.11 -52.11
CA THR A 91 -38.13 -29.51 -53.36
C THR A 91 -39.64 -29.43 -53.24
N THR A 92 -40.24 -29.84 -52.11
CA THR A 92 -41.68 -29.69 -51.82
C THR A 92 -42.08 -28.23 -51.64
N ALA A 93 -41.21 -27.41 -51.08
CA ALA A 93 -41.40 -25.98 -50.88
C ALA A 93 -41.49 -25.19 -52.18
N ARG A 94 -40.84 -25.66 -53.26
CA ARG A 94 -41.00 -25.09 -54.60
C ARG A 94 -42.44 -25.20 -55.10
N ASP A 95 -43.20 -26.20 -54.66
CA ASP A 95 -44.59 -26.40 -55.05
C ASP A 95 -45.55 -25.45 -54.27
N HIS A 96 -45.11 -24.90 -53.13
CA HIS A 96 -45.89 -23.99 -52.29
C HIS A 96 -45.06 -22.76 -51.82
N PRO A 97 -44.90 -21.73 -52.67
CA PRO A 97 -43.94 -20.63 -52.43
C PRO A 97 -44.34 -19.70 -51.26
N THR A 98 -45.63 -19.54 -50.98
CA THR A 98 -46.13 -18.63 -49.93
C THR A 98 -45.89 -19.16 -48.51
N MET A 99 -46.05 -20.47 -48.29
CA MET A 99 -45.82 -21.11 -46.99
C MET A 99 -44.32 -21.23 -46.67
N THR A 100 -43.51 -21.49 -47.70
CA THR A 100 -42.05 -21.59 -47.59
C THR A 100 -41.39 -20.28 -47.21
N ALA A 101 -41.87 -19.15 -47.74
CA ALA A 101 -41.30 -17.84 -47.44
C ALA A 101 -41.33 -17.52 -45.93
N GLY A 102 -42.41 -17.86 -45.23
CA GLY A 102 -42.53 -17.66 -43.78
C GLY A 102 -41.59 -18.56 -42.96
N LEU A 103 -41.49 -19.83 -43.32
CA LEU A 103 -40.56 -20.77 -42.68
C LEU A 103 -39.09 -20.41 -42.95
N GLY A 104 -38.78 -20.00 -44.17
CA GLY A 104 -37.44 -19.55 -44.57
C GLY A 104 -37.00 -18.31 -43.80
N LEU A 105 -37.89 -17.31 -43.66
CA LEU A 105 -37.59 -16.09 -42.90
C LEU A 105 -37.39 -16.36 -41.41
N SER A 106 -38.22 -17.20 -40.79
CA SER A 106 -38.06 -17.56 -39.38
C SER A 106 -36.80 -18.40 -39.11
N ALA A 107 -36.50 -19.37 -39.98
CA ALA A 107 -35.25 -20.14 -39.92
C ALA A 107 -34.01 -19.25 -40.14
N ALA A 108 -34.07 -18.32 -41.12
CA ALA A 108 -33.00 -17.36 -41.37
C ALA A 108 -32.77 -16.44 -40.15
N PHE A 109 -33.84 -16.00 -39.49
CA PHE A 109 -33.75 -15.21 -38.27
C PHE A 109 -33.13 -16.01 -37.11
N LEU A 110 -33.40 -17.30 -37.00
CA LEU A 110 -32.78 -18.16 -35.99
C LEU A 110 -31.30 -18.46 -36.27
N LEU A 111 -30.93 -18.59 -37.55
CA LEU A 111 -29.57 -18.87 -38.00
C LEU A 111 -28.64 -17.65 -37.94
N MET A 112 -29.20 -16.44 -38.02
CA MET A 112 -28.42 -15.20 -37.89
C MET A 112 -27.78 -15.08 -36.49
N ARG A 113 -26.48 -14.75 -36.47
CA ARG A 113 -25.65 -14.68 -35.25
C ARG A 113 -26.15 -13.68 -34.21
N GLY A 114 -26.75 -12.57 -34.65
CA GLY A 114 -27.29 -11.50 -33.80
C GLY A 114 -28.52 -11.92 -32.98
N PRO A 115 -29.66 -12.20 -33.63
CA PRO A 115 -30.90 -12.62 -32.95
C PRO A 115 -30.72 -13.87 -32.09
N ARG A 116 -29.88 -14.83 -32.52
CA ARG A 116 -29.52 -15.98 -31.68
C ARG A 116 -28.89 -15.56 -30.34
N ARG A 117 -27.88 -14.67 -30.38
CA ARG A 117 -27.23 -14.16 -29.16
C ARG A 117 -28.18 -13.31 -28.31
N PHE A 118 -29.06 -12.54 -28.95
CA PHE A 118 -30.07 -11.73 -28.29
C PHE A 118 -31.07 -12.60 -27.54
N LEU A 119 -31.63 -13.63 -28.19
CA LEU A 119 -32.53 -14.60 -27.57
C LEU A 119 -31.83 -15.30 -26.40
N PHE A 120 -30.62 -15.84 -26.58
CA PHE A 120 -29.92 -16.51 -25.47
C PHE A 120 -29.64 -15.60 -24.27
N ARG A 121 -29.34 -14.32 -24.49
CA ARG A 121 -29.07 -13.39 -23.38
C ARG A 121 -30.35 -12.99 -22.64
N HIS A 122 -31.46 -12.84 -23.35
CA HIS A 122 -32.73 -12.38 -22.77
C HIS A 122 -33.65 -13.49 -22.28
N THR A 123 -33.67 -14.67 -22.91
CA THR A 123 -34.57 -15.77 -22.54
C THR A 123 -33.96 -16.67 -21.48
N LEU A 124 -32.70 -17.10 -21.63
CA LEU A 124 -32.05 -17.95 -20.61
C LEU A 124 -31.77 -17.19 -19.30
N GLY A 125 -31.64 -15.86 -19.36
CA GLY A 125 -31.53 -15.02 -18.16
C GLY A 125 -32.81 -15.01 -17.31
N ARG A 126 -33.98 -15.08 -17.95
CA ARG A 126 -35.29 -15.17 -17.26
C ARG A 126 -35.65 -16.59 -16.83
N LEU A 127 -35.01 -17.61 -17.41
CA LEU A 127 -35.18 -19.02 -17.03
C LEU A 127 -34.23 -19.45 -15.90
N GLN A 128 -33.43 -18.53 -15.34
CA GLN A 128 -32.73 -18.82 -14.10
C GLN A 128 -33.77 -19.03 -12.99
N SER A 129 -33.87 -20.27 -12.49
CA SER A 129 -34.71 -20.65 -11.35
C SER A 129 -34.62 -19.59 -10.25
N GLU A 130 -35.74 -19.26 -9.62
CA GLU A 130 -35.80 -18.33 -8.48
C GLU A 130 -34.78 -18.73 -7.40
N GLU A 131 -34.56 -20.03 -7.22
CA GLU A 131 -33.56 -20.61 -6.31
C GLU A 131 -32.13 -20.22 -6.70
N ALA A 132 -31.80 -20.22 -8.00
CA ALA A 132 -30.46 -19.85 -8.47
C ALA A 132 -30.17 -18.36 -8.29
N GLN A 133 -31.20 -17.51 -8.43
CA GLN A 133 -31.09 -16.08 -8.16
C GLN A 133 -30.94 -15.81 -6.66
N PHE A 134 -31.69 -16.53 -5.82
CA PHE A 134 -31.59 -16.43 -4.36
C PHE A 134 -30.21 -16.84 -3.86
N VAL A 135 -29.69 -17.99 -4.32
CA VAL A 135 -28.34 -18.48 -3.97
C VAL A 135 -27.26 -17.49 -4.41
N LYS A 136 -27.43 -16.84 -5.56
CA LYS A 136 -26.50 -15.80 -6.02
C LYS A 136 -26.56 -14.55 -5.14
N ALA A 137 -27.76 -14.11 -4.76
CA ALA A 137 -27.94 -12.98 -3.85
C ALA A 137 -27.35 -13.27 -2.47
N GLU A 138 -27.59 -14.44 -1.91
CA GLU A 138 -27.06 -14.87 -0.62
C GLU A 138 -25.52 -14.90 -0.63
N LYS A 139 -24.92 -15.47 -1.68
CA LYS A 139 -23.45 -15.46 -1.84
C LYS A 139 -22.89 -14.04 -1.89
N ASN A 140 -23.55 -13.13 -2.60
CA ASN A 140 -23.12 -11.74 -2.68
C ASN A 140 -23.24 -11.02 -1.33
N VAL A 141 -24.31 -11.27 -0.58
CA VAL A 141 -24.51 -10.72 0.77
C VAL A 141 -23.44 -11.26 1.74
N ASN A 142 -23.17 -12.56 1.68
CA ASN A 142 -22.13 -13.20 2.51
C ASN A 142 -20.72 -12.70 2.15
N MET A 143 -20.43 -12.50 0.87
CA MET A 143 -19.15 -11.93 0.45
C MET A 143 -19.00 -10.48 0.93
N LEU A 144 -20.07 -9.70 0.82
CA LEU A 144 -20.09 -8.32 1.27
C LEU A 144 -19.93 -8.21 2.79
N SER A 145 -20.62 -9.04 3.57
CA SER A 145 -20.52 -9.03 5.03
C SER A 145 -19.09 -9.31 5.50
N LEU A 146 -18.41 -10.31 4.90
CA LEU A 146 -17.01 -10.60 5.18
C LEU A 146 -16.10 -9.40 4.86
N SER A 147 -16.32 -8.73 3.71
CA SER A 147 -15.52 -7.56 3.34
C SER A 147 -15.71 -6.39 4.29
N VAL A 148 -16.95 -6.13 4.71
CA VAL A 148 -17.27 -5.06 5.66
C VAL A 148 -16.65 -5.34 7.03
N ASP A 149 -16.64 -6.59 7.48
CA ASP A 149 -16.04 -6.96 8.75
C ASP A 149 -14.50 -6.85 8.75
N LEU A 150 -13.85 -7.14 7.62
CA LEU A 150 -12.43 -6.86 7.43
C LEU A 150 -12.17 -5.34 7.47
N MET A 151 -12.94 -4.55 6.72
CA MET A 151 -12.81 -3.10 6.70
C MET A 151 -13.03 -2.47 8.09
N LYS A 152 -14.00 -2.97 8.86
CA LYS A 152 -14.21 -2.52 10.25
C LYS A 152 -12.98 -2.78 11.13
N LYS A 153 -12.33 -3.92 10.98
CA LYS A 153 -11.11 -4.26 11.76
C LYS A 153 -9.94 -3.37 11.36
N GLU A 154 -9.76 -3.14 10.06
CA GLU A 154 -8.69 -2.26 9.54
C GLU A 154 -8.94 -0.80 9.95
N SER A 155 -10.17 -0.31 9.83
CA SER A 155 -10.56 1.04 10.26
C SER A 155 -10.30 1.28 11.75
N LYS A 156 -10.63 0.31 12.62
CA LYS A 156 -10.30 0.40 14.06
C LYS A 156 -8.80 0.52 14.32
N LYS A 157 -7.97 -0.25 13.60
CA LYS A 157 -6.50 -0.16 13.73
C LYS A 157 -5.97 1.20 13.27
N LEU A 158 -6.55 1.77 12.21
CA LEU A 158 -6.16 3.08 11.72
C LEU A 158 -6.57 4.19 12.69
N LEU A 159 -7.78 4.12 13.25
CA LEU A 159 -8.22 5.07 14.27
C LEU A 159 -7.34 5.02 15.52
N GLN A 160 -7.00 3.84 16.03
CA GLN A 160 -6.09 3.72 17.17
C GLN A 160 -4.71 4.34 16.91
N ARG A 161 -4.19 4.22 15.69
CA ARG A 161 -2.91 4.85 15.30
C ARG A 161 -3.05 6.36 15.16
N ALA A 162 -4.17 6.83 14.64
CA ALA A 162 -4.46 8.25 14.51
C ALA A 162 -4.61 8.92 15.89
N ASP A 163 -5.38 8.32 16.80
CA ASP A 163 -5.55 8.80 18.18
C ASP A 163 -4.21 8.83 18.91
N LEU A 164 -3.38 7.80 18.76
CA LEU A 164 -2.04 7.76 19.36
C LEU A 164 -1.16 8.88 18.80
N ALA A 165 -1.14 9.07 17.48
CA ALA A 165 -0.37 10.13 16.84
C ALA A 165 -0.86 11.53 17.25
N GLU A 166 -2.18 11.70 17.46
CA GLU A 166 -2.74 12.95 17.98
C GLU A 166 -2.24 13.22 19.40
N MET A 167 -2.28 12.22 20.29
CA MET A 167 -1.77 12.36 21.65
C MET A 167 -0.28 12.70 21.67
N GLU A 168 0.53 12.03 20.85
CA GLU A 168 1.97 12.33 20.72
C GLU A 168 2.22 13.75 20.20
N MET A 169 1.43 14.21 19.22
CA MET A 169 1.54 15.56 18.69
C MET A 169 1.18 16.63 19.74
N ILE A 170 0.13 16.40 20.52
CA ILE A 170 -0.27 17.31 21.61
C ILE A 170 0.84 17.36 22.66
N THR A 171 1.36 16.21 23.09
CA THR A 171 2.46 16.14 24.06
C THR A 171 3.71 16.85 23.52
N GLY A 172 4.15 16.54 22.31
CA GLY A 172 5.30 17.20 21.68
C GLY A 172 5.13 18.71 21.56
N ARG A 173 3.92 19.19 21.25
CA ARG A 173 3.61 20.62 21.25
C ARG A 173 3.79 21.25 22.63
N THR A 174 3.31 20.60 23.69
CA THR A 174 3.45 21.11 25.06
C THR A 174 4.92 21.14 25.52
N GLU A 175 5.71 20.12 25.18
CA GLU A 175 7.14 20.08 25.46
C GLU A 175 7.89 21.22 24.77
N LEU A 176 7.61 21.46 23.49
CA LEU A 176 8.19 22.58 22.73
C LEU A 176 7.81 23.93 23.33
N MET A 177 6.57 24.12 23.76
CA MET A 177 6.15 25.36 24.43
C MET A 177 6.91 25.58 25.75
N ASN A 178 7.14 24.50 26.52
CA ASN A 178 7.89 24.59 27.77
C ASN A 178 9.38 24.87 27.52
N ALA A 179 10.00 24.20 26.55
CA ALA A 179 11.38 24.46 26.14
C ALA A 179 11.55 25.90 25.64
N GLY A 180 10.61 26.41 24.84
CA GLY A 180 10.60 27.80 24.36
C GLY A 180 10.51 28.81 25.50
N LYS A 181 9.67 28.56 26.51
CA LYS A 181 9.60 29.40 27.73
C LYS A 181 10.93 29.42 28.48
N ASN A 182 11.56 28.26 28.66
CA ASN A 182 12.85 28.15 29.34
C ASN A 182 13.95 28.90 28.58
N LEU A 183 13.99 28.78 27.24
CA LEU A 183 14.92 29.51 26.40
C LEU A 183 14.69 31.02 26.49
N GLN A 184 13.43 31.48 26.46
CA GLN A 184 13.11 32.89 26.61
C GLN A 184 13.57 33.44 27.96
N SER A 185 13.39 32.71 29.05
CA SER A 185 13.90 33.13 30.37
C SER A 185 15.43 33.18 30.41
N LEU A 186 16.10 32.22 29.76
CA LEU A 186 17.56 32.19 29.72
C LEU A 186 18.11 33.38 28.92
N VAL A 187 17.54 33.66 27.74
CA VAL A 187 17.91 34.82 26.93
C VAL A 187 17.73 36.11 27.73
N ARG A 188 16.61 36.31 28.41
CA ARG A 188 16.41 37.49 29.27
C ARG A 188 17.48 37.61 30.36
N SER A 189 17.83 36.50 31.01
CA SER A 189 18.88 36.52 32.03
C SER A 189 20.27 36.83 31.46
N VAL A 190 20.57 36.38 30.23
CA VAL A 190 21.82 36.68 29.55
C VAL A 190 21.86 38.15 29.11
N ASP A 191 20.77 38.66 28.55
CA ASP A 191 20.63 40.08 28.18
C ASP A 191 20.81 40.99 29.39
N GLU A 192 20.26 40.62 30.55
CA GLU A 192 20.47 41.35 31.81
C GLU A 192 21.94 41.33 32.27
N VAL A 193 22.62 40.18 32.17
CA VAL A 193 24.05 40.05 32.51
C VAL A 193 24.92 40.84 31.54
N GLU A 194 24.60 40.83 30.24
CA GLU A 194 25.30 41.62 29.22
C GLU A 194 25.13 43.12 29.46
N ALA A 195 23.90 43.58 29.75
CA ALA A 195 23.63 44.98 30.06
C ALA A 195 24.38 45.44 31.34
N GLN A 196 24.43 44.60 32.37
CA GLN A 196 25.21 44.89 33.58
C GLN A 196 26.71 44.94 33.30
N ALA A 197 27.24 44.02 32.50
CA ALA A 197 28.65 44.02 32.09
C ALA A 197 28.97 45.29 31.29
N ALA A 198 28.15 45.66 30.30
CA ALA A 198 28.31 46.88 29.51
C ALA A 198 28.30 48.14 30.38
N ALA A 199 27.40 48.21 31.37
CA ALA A 199 27.36 49.31 32.33
C ALA A 199 28.61 49.38 33.22
N GLN A 200 29.16 48.23 33.65
CA GLN A 200 30.42 48.18 34.39
C GLN A 200 31.62 48.60 33.53
N TYR A 201 31.69 48.16 32.27
CA TYR A 201 32.73 48.60 31.33
C TYR A 201 32.69 50.11 31.11
N LEU A 202 31.51 50.69 30.85
CA LEU A 202 31.33 52.15 30.76
C LEU A 202 31.77 52.86 32.05
N LYS A 203 31.49 52.29 33.22
CA LYS A 203 31.90 52.87 34.51
C LYS A 203 33.42 52.84 34.71
N HIS A 204 34.10 51.80 34.24
CA HIS A 204 35.56 51.67 34.35
C HIS A 204 36.30 52.55 33.33
N GLU A 205 35.71 52.79 32.15
CA GLU A 205 36.22 53.76 31.16
C GLU A 205 36.08 55.22 31.66
N LEU A 206 35.08 55.48 32.52
CA LEU A 206 34.81 56.79 33.14
C LEU A 206 35.46 56.99 34.53
N GLN A 207 36.48 56.21 34.90
CA GLN A 207 37.23 56.53 36.12
C GLN A 207 38.17 57.71 35.84
N PRO A 208 37.89 58.94 36.33
CA PRO A 208 38.82 60.04 36.16
C PRO A 208 40.13 59.68 36.89
N PRO A 209 41.30 60.01 36.34
CA PRO A 209 42.54 59.85 37.08
C PRO A 209 42.42 60.64 38.38
N GLN A 210 42.51 59.93 39.52
CA GLN A 210 42.44 60.44 40.90
C GLN A 210 43.64 61.33 41.27
N GLY A 211 44.02 62.24 40.39
CA GLY A 211 45.19 63.10 40.55
C GLY A 211 45.11 64.44 39.84
N ARG A 212 43.97 64.84 39.25
CA ARG A 212 43.93 66.04 38.40
C ARG A 212 42.71 66.97 38.51
N VAL A 213 42.02 66.97 39.66
CA VAL A 213 40.87 67.87 39.88
C VAL A 213 41.22 69.12 40.73
N ARG A 214 42.44 69.25 41.26
CA ARG A 214 42.81 70.39 42.13
C ARG A 214 43.24 71.69 41.43
N LEU A 215 43.26 71.75 40.09
CA LEU A 215 43.79 72.91 39.35
C LEU A 215 42.75 73.70 38.56
N ILE A 216 41.53 73.20 38.41
CA ILE A 216 40.51 73.86 37.56
C ILE A 216 39.63 74.81 38.38
N ASP A 217 39.46 74.55 39.68
CA ASP A 217 38.68 75.43 40.56
C ASP A 217 39.37 76.79 40.83
N SER A 218 40.71 76.87 40.76
CA SER A 218 41.41 78.16 40.97
C SER A 218 41.32 79.11 39.77
N CYS A 219 41.09 78.61 38.56
CA CYS A 219 40.93 79.45 37.37
C CYS A 219 39.51 80.02 37.25
N PHE A 220 38.48 79.27 37.69
CA PHE A 220 37.10 79.70 37.52
C PHE A 220 36.69 80.83 38.47
N SER A 221 37.35 80.95 39.63
CA SER A 221 37.12 82.08 40.56
C SER A 221 37.70 83.42 40.06
N SER A 222 38.64 83.42 39.11
CA SER A 222 39.29 84.66 38.65
C SER A 222 38.60 85.31 37.45
N ILE A 223 37.68 84.62 36.78
CA ILE A 223 36.93 85.13 35.61
C ILE A 223 35.53 85.63 36.00
N GLY A 224 35.01 85.22 37.17
CA GLY A 224 33.67 85.61 37.67
C GLY A 224 33.53 87.04 38.21
N SER A 225 34.56 87.88 38.16
CA SER A 225 34.51 89.27 38.67
C SER A 225 34.46 90.34 37.58
N PHE A 226 34.29 89.99 36.30
CA PHE A 226 34.33 90.95 35.20
C PHE A 226 33.09 90.99 34.28
N MET A 227 32.00 90.33 34.65
CA MET A 227 30.76 90.33 33.85
C MET A 227 29.50 90.38 34.71
N SER A 228 29.53 91.24 35.73
CA SER A 228 28.33 91.74 36.40
C SER A 228 28.16 93.18 35.96
N ASP A 229 27.51 93.39 34.81
CA ASP A 229 26.74 94.60 34.45
C ASP A 229 26.48 94.62 32.95
N SER A 230 25.40 93.95 32.52
CA SER A 230 24.55 94.42 31.43
C SER A 230 23.41 93.44 31.16
N LEU A 231 22.17 93.96 31.29
CA LEU A 231 20.98 93.59 30.54
C LEU A 231 20.43 92.20 30.91
N LEU A 232 19.52 92.05 31.88
CA LEU A 232 18.16 92.60 31.94
C LEU A 232 17.41 92.47 30.60
N HIS A 233 16.31 91.70 30.69
CA HIS A 233 15.19 91.48 29.77
C HIS A 233 15.14 90.21 28.91
N SER A 234 13.94 89.64 28.98
CA SER A 234 13.31 88.66 28.08
C SER A 234 13.38 87.19 28.49
N THR A 235 12.50 86.87 29.44
CA THR A 235 11.42 85.87 29.28
C THR A 235 11.23 85.36 27.85
N TRP A 236 11.06 84.04 27.66
CA TRP A 236 9.84 83.40 27.13
C TRP A 236 10.03 81.86 26.97
N ILE A 237 9.13 81.11 27.62
CA ILE A 237 8.34 79.97 27.10
C ILE A 237 9.06 78.69 26.60
N LEU A 238 8.90 77.62 27.40
CA LEU A 238 8.74 76.19 27.03
C LEU A 238 7.44 75.99 26.22
N PRO A 239 7.28 74.96 25.33
CA PRO A 239 7.19 73.59 25.85
C PRO A 239 7.58 72.40 24.94
N SER A 240 7.66 71.28 25.65
CA SER A 240 7.65 69.86 25.27
C SER A 240 6.96 69.45 23.98
N ARG A 241 7.48 68.38 23.38
CA ARG A 241 6.68 67.47 22.56
C ARG A 241 7.20 66.04 22.65
N ASP A 242 6.38 65.20 23.28
CA ASP A 242 6.39 63.74 23.21
C ASP A 242 6.17 63.25 21.77
N PHE A 243 6.70 62.08 21.41
CA PHE A 243 5.95 60.88 20.98
C PHE A 243 6.91 59.71 20.62
N PRO A 244 6.49 58.45 20.79
CA PRO A 244 7.30 57.24 20.77
C PRO A 244 7.20 56.45 19.46
N CYS A 245 8.02 55.40 19.34
CA CYS A 245 7.76 54.19 18.55
C CYS A 245 8.07 52.98 19.43
#